data_AF-A0A8S0TI23-F1
#
_entry.id   AF-A0A8S0TI23-F1
#
_cell.length_a   1.000
_cell.length_b   1.000
_cell.length_c   1.000
_cell.angle_alpha   90.00
_cell.angle_beta   90.00
_cell.angle_gamma   90.00
#
_symmetry.space_group_name_H-M   'P 1'
#
loop_
_entity.id
_entity.type
_entity.pdbx_description
1 polymer ?
#
loop_
_entity_poly.entity_id
_entity_poly.type
_entity_poly.pdbx_seq_one_letter_code
_entity_poly.pdbx_strand_id
1 'polypeptide(L)'
;MDKNMNQVFRSCSNLLQRLMKHKHGWVFNKPVNAKALGLRDYHDIIKHPMDLGTIKNRLSQNWYKSPREFAKDVRLVFQNAVIYNPKGQGVQIMAEWLLEIFEERWAVIEAEYNH
;
A
#
# COMPACT_ATOMS: atom_id res chain seq x y z
N MET A 1 -13.69 -18.40 -9.33
CA MET A 1 -12.78 -17.34 -9.85
C MET A 1 -11.92 -17.94 -10.93
N ASP A 2 -11.72 -17.20 -12.02
CA ASP A 2 -10.83 -17.54 -13.13
C ASP A 2 -9.42 -17.94 -12.62
N LYS A 3 -8.81 -18.97 -13.22
CA LYS A 3 -7.45 -19.42 -12.89
C LYS A 3 -6.43 -18.27 -13.05
N ASN A 4 -6.63 -17.40 -14.05
CA ASN A 4 -5.79 -16.22 -14.27
C ASN A 4 -5.90 -15.24 -13.10
N MET A 5 -7.13 -14.90 -12.70
CA MET A 5 -7.40 -14.00 -11.57
C MET A 5 -6.77 -14.48 -10.24
N ASN A 6 -6.86 -15.78 -9.97
CA ASN A 6 -6.23 -16.36 -8.77
C ASN A 6 -4.71 -16.24 -8.80
N GLN A 7 -4.08 -16.34 -9.98
CA GLN A 7 -2.64 -16.14 -10.14
C GLN A 7 -2.26 -14.68 -9.92
N VAL A 8 -2.98 -13.74 -10.52
CA VAL A 8 -2.73 -12.30 -10.35
C VAL A 8 -2.85 -11.88 -8.87
N PHE A 9 -3.86 -12.36 -8.14
CA PHE A 9 -3.97 -12.06 -6.70
C PHE A 9 -2.85 -12.72 -5.86
N ARG A 10 -2.31 -13.87 -6.26
CA ARG A 10 -1.10 -14.43 -5.63
C ARG A 10 0.10 -13.53 -5.86
N SER A 11 0.29 -13.01 -7.08
CA SER A 11 1.33 -12.03 -7.39
C SER A 11 1.18 -10.75 -6.55
N CYS A 12 -0.06 -10.25 -6.38
CA CYS A 12 -0.36 -9.13 -5.49
C CYS A 12 0.04 -9.41 -4.03
N SER A 13 -0.29 -10.60 -3.51
CA SER A 13 0.07 -11.02 -2.15
C SER A 13 1.59 -11.07 -1.95
N ASN A 14 2.32 -11.61 -2.94
CA ASN A 14 3.78 -11.67 -2.89
C ASN A 14 4.42 -10.27 -2.92
N LEU A 15 3.91 -9.38 -3.78
CA LEU A 15 4.35 -7.97 -3.83
C LEU A 15 4.10 -7.26 -2.49
N LEU A 16 2.90 -7.42 -1.92
CA LEU A 16 2.56 -6.85 -0.61
C LEU A 16 3.52 -7.34 0.47
N GLN A 17 3.78 -8.65 0.55
CA GLN A 17 4.70 -9.22 1.52
C GLN A 17 6.13 -8.65 1.38
N ARG A 18 6.58 -8.39 0.15
CA ARG A 18 7.88 -7.76 -0.12
C ARG A 18 7.93 -6.34 0.43
N LEU A 19 6.89 -5.53 0.21
CA LEU A 19 6.80 -4.17 0.76
C LEU A 19 6.79 -4.19 2.29
N MET A 20 5.99 -5.05 2.90
CA MET A 20 5.87 -5.16 4.36
C MET A 20 7.17 -5.60 5.06
N LYS A 21 7.98 -6.43 4.38
CA LYS A 21 9.28 -6.94 4.89
C LYS A 21 10.47 -6.05 4.55
N HIS A 22 10.28 -5.03 3.71
CA HIS A 22 11.35 -4.09 3.37
C HIS A 22 11.85 -3.36 4.63
N LYS A 23 13.11 -2.91 4.64
CA LYS A 23 13.72 -2.19 5.78
C LYS A 23 12.95 -0.92 6.20
N HIS A 24 12.15 -0.36 5.30
CA HIS A 24 11.27 0.79 5.55
C HIS A 24 9.79 0.42 5.69
N GLY A 25 9.41 -0.84 5.47
CA GLY A 25 8.01 -1.28 5.48
C GLY A 25 7.35 -1.20 6.85
N TRP A 26 8.14 -1.29 7.94
CA TRP A 26 7.62 -1.33 9.30
C TRP A 26 6.71 -0.13 9.65
N VAL A 27 7.00 1.05 9.11
CA VAL A 27 6.24 2.28 9.40
C VAL A 27 4.86 2.29 8.73
N PHE A 28 4.66 1.45 7.70
CA PHE A 28 3.44 1.36 6.90
C PHE A 28 2.61 0.11 7.21
N ASN A 29 3.06 -0.74 8.13
CA ASN A 29 2.43 -2.04 8.41
C ASN A 29 1.20 -1.95 9.33
N LYS A 30 0.92 -0.79 9.93
CA LYS A 30 -0.20 -0.57 10.84
C LYS A 30 -0.85 0.79 10.57
N PRO A 31 -2.14 0.97 10.92
CA PRO A 31 -2.79 2.26 10.84
C PRO A 31 -2.04 3.32 11.63
N VAL A 32 -1.97 4.54 11.10
CA VAL A 32 -1.39 5.69 11.83
C VAL A 32 -2.26 5.98 13.05
N ASN A 33 -1.66 5.85 14.24
CA ASN A 33 -2.32 6.20 15.49
C ASN A 33 -2.13 7.69 15.78
N ALA A 34 -2.91 8.53 15.10
CA ALA A 34 -2.81 9.98 15.19
C ALA A 34 -2.89 10.49 16.64
N LYS A 35 -3.77 9.91 17.47
CA LYS A 35 -3.90 10.26 18.88
C LYS A 35 -2.63 9.96 19.67
N ALA A 36 -2.06 8.76 19.54
CA ALA A 36 -0.85 8.38 20.26
C ALA A 36 0.39 9.19 19.81
N LEU A 37 0.40 9.63 18.55
CA LEU A 37 1.48 10.44 17.98
C LEU A 37 1.27 11.96 18.17
N GLY A 38 0.14 12.39 18.75
CA GLY A 38 -0.18 13.81 18.94
C GLY A 38 -0.49 14.57 17.64
N LEU A 39 -0.81 13.87 16.56
CA LEU A 39 -1.07 14.42 15.23
C LEU A 39 -2.51 14.94 15.12
N ARG A 40 -2.75 16.16 15.60
CA ARG A 40 -4.11 16.73 15.74
C ARG A 40 -4.80 16.99 14.41
N ASP A 41 -4.03 17.25 13.36
CA ASP A 41 -4.49 17.59 12.01
C ASP A 41 -4.54 16.40 11.04
N TYR A 42 -4.13 15.20 11.48
CA TYR A 42 -3.96 14.06 10.59
C TYR A 42 -5.22 13.70 9.81
N HIS A 43 -6.37 13.66 10.49
CA HIS A 43 -7.65 13.33 9.83
C HIS A 43 -8.28 14.53 9.08
N ASP A 44 -7.78 15.74 9.34
CA ASP A 44 -8.15 16.93 8.59
C ASP A 44 -7.43 16.99 7.24
N ILE A 45 -6.20 16.46 7.18
CA ILE A 45 -5.40 16.38 5.96
C ILE A 45 -5.67 15.06 5.22
N ILE A 46 -5.58 13.93 5.92
CA ILE A 46 -5.69 12.58 5.34
C ILE A 46 -7.12 12.06 5.48
N LYS A 47 -7.86 12.11 4.36
CA LYS A 47 -9.28 11.74 4.27
C LYS A 47 -9.54 10.24 4.24
N HIS A 48 -8.60 9.47 3.71
CA HIS A 48 -8.73 8.02 3.60
C HIS A 48 -7.45 7.35 4.12
N PRO A 49 -7.29 7.22 5.45
CA PRO A 49 -6.17 6.49 6.03
C PRO A 49 -6.10 5.05 5.51
N MET A 50 -4.90 4.57 5.25
CA MET A 50 -4.64 3.20 4.78
C MET A 50 -3.27 2.73 5.27
N ASP A 51 -3.11 1.41 5.42
CA ASP A 51 -1.87 0.76 5.79
C ASP A 51 -1.77 -0.65 5.17
N LEU A 52 -0.55 -1.18 5.06
CA LEU A 52 -0.28 -2.47 4.44
C LEU A 52 -0.88 -3.65 5.22
N GLY A 53 -1.05 -3.53 6.54
CA GLY A 53 -1.69 -4.54 7.37
C GLY A 53 -3.19 -4.67 7.07
N THR A 54 -3.88 -3.53 6.93
CA THR A 54 -5.28 -3.48 6.49
C THR A 54 -5.44 -4.09 5.08
N ILE A 55 -4.56 -3.73 4.14
CA ILE A 55 -4.56 -4.30 2.77
C ILE A 55 -4.34 -5.81 2.79
N LYS A 56 -3.41 -6.29 3.62
CA LYS A 56 -3.14 -7.72 3.80
C LYS A 56 -4.39 -8.45 4.27
N ASN A 57 -5.09 -7.90 5.27
CA ASN A 57 -6.33 -8.47 5.77
C ASN A 57 -7.41 -8.49 4.69
N ARG A 58 -7.65 -7.36 4.00
CA ARG A 58 -8.60 -7.25 2.87
C ARG A 58 -8.32 -8.27 1.77
N LEU A 59 -7.06 -8.45 1.40
CA LEU A 59 -6.65 -9.42 0.39
C LEU A 59 -6.95 -10.86 0.85
N SER A 60 -6.64 -11.22 2.10
CA SER A 60 -6.95 -12.55 2.64
C SER A 60 -8.45 -12.86 2.77
N GLN A 61 -9.27 -11.82 2.88
CA GLN A 61 -10.72 -11.93 2.97
C GLN A 61 -11.41 -11.83 1.60
N ASN A 62 -10.65 -11.86 0.49
CA ASN A 62 -11.16 -11.69 -0.88
C ASN A 62 -12.00 -10.40 -1.05
N TRP A 63 -11.63 -9.33 -0.35
CA TRP A 63 -12.40 -8.08 -0.35
C TRP A 63 -12.31 -7.32 -1.68
N TYR A 64 -11.18 -7.45 -2.38
CA TYR A 64 -10.93 -6.78 -3.65
C TYR A 64 -11.62 -7.51 -4.80
N LYS A 65 -12.43 -6.79 -5.56
CA LYS A 65 -13.10 -7.30 -6.77
C LYS A 65 -12.17 -7.33 -7.98
N SER A 66 -11.10 -6.52 -7.95
CA SER A 66 -10.06 -6.53 -8.96
C SER A 66 -8.67 -6.27 -8.36
N PRO A 67 -7.59 -6.75 -9.02
CA PRO A 67 -6.22 -6.41 -8.66
C PRO A 67 -5.95 -4.89 -8.63
N ARG A 68 -6.67 -4.11 -9.46
CA ARG A 68 -6.55 -2.65 -9.50
C ARG A 68 -7.06 -1.98 -8.22
N GLU A 69 -8.08 -2.54 -7.57
CA GLU A 69 -8.54 -2.03 -6.27
C GLU A 69 -7.48 -2.25 -5.18
N PHE A 70 -6.79 -3.40 -5.20
CA PHE A 70 -5.63 -3.65 -4.35
C PHE A 70 -4.52 -2.62 -4.61
N ALA A 71 -4.17 -2.39 -5.88
CA ALA A 71 -3.12 -1.44 -6.24
C ALA A 71 -3.46 0.00 -5.80
N LYS A 72 -4.73 0.39 -5.92
CA LYS A 72 -5.22 1.69 -5.44
C LYS A 72 -4.98 1.87 -3.94
N ASP A 73 -5.31 0.87 -3.12
CA ASP A 73 -5.07 0.96 -1.68
C ASP A 73 -3.57 1.01 -1.35
N VAL A 74 -2.72 0.24 -2.04
CA VAL A 74 -1.26 0.28 -1.82
C VAL A 74 -0.69 1.67 -2.15
N ARG A 75 -1.10 2.27 -3.28
CA ARG A 75 -0.72 3.64 -3.64
C ARG A 75 -1.16 4.65 -2.58
N LEU A 76 -2.38 4.48 -2.06
CA LEU A 76 -2.94 5.37 -1.04
C LEU A 76 -2.10 5.39 0.24
N VAL A 77 -1.52 4.26 0.66
CA VAL A 77 -0.60 4.21 1.82
C VAL A 77 0.55 5.20 1.64
N PHE A 78 1.24 5.13 0.50
CA PHE A 78 2.43 5.93 0.26
C PHE A 78 2.09 7.37 -0.11
N GLN A 79 1.03 7.61 -0.88
CA GLN A 79 0.57 8.96 -1.21
C GLN A 79 0.14 9.74 0.03
N ASN A 80 -0.60 9.12 0.96
CA ASN A 80 -0.95 9.75 2.23
C ASN A 80 0.29 10.12 3.04
N ALA A 81 1.30 9.25 3.05
CA ALA A 81 2.55 9.53 3.73
C ALA A 81 3.32 10.70 3.09
N VAL A 82 3.36 10.78 1.76
CA VAL A 82 3.98 11.90 1.03
C VAL A 82 3.22 13.21 1.24
N ILE A 83 1.89 13.17 1.35
CA ILE A 83 1.05 14.35 1.59
C ILE A 83 1.25 14.88 3.02
N TYR A 84 1.23 13.99 4.01
CA TYR A 84 1.25 14.40 5.41
C TYR A 84 2.64 14.79 5.91
N ASN A 85 3.68 14.08 5.45
CA ASN A 85 5.02 14.27 5.97
C ASN A 85 5.81 15.31 5.16
N PRO A 86 6.63 16.15 5.80
CA PRO A 86 7.42 17.14 5.09
C PRO A 86 8.38 16.52 4.07
N LYS A 87 8.55 17.19 2.92
CA LYS A 87 9.46 16.76 1.85
C LYS A 87 10.90 16.64 2.35
N GLY A 88 11.59 15.59 1.90
CA GLY A 88 12.99 15.33 2.24
C GLY A 88 13.21 14.80 3.66
N GLN A 89 12.14 14.43 4.38
CA GLN A 89 12.24 13.81 5.70
C GLN A 89 11.98 12.29 5.66
N GLY A 90 12.36 11.61 6.74
CA GLY A 90 12.43 10.15 6.81
C GLY A 90 11.20 9.41 6.25
N VAL A 91 10.00 9.63 6.81
CA VAL A 91 8.79 8.90 6.39
C VAL A 91 8.40 9.22 4.94
N GLN A 92 8.60 10.47 4.51
CA GLN A 92 8.30 10.90 3.15
C GLN A 92 9.21 10.20 2.12
N ILE A 93 10.53 10.19 2.36
CA ILE A 93 11.51 9.49 1.50
C ILE A 93 11.24 7.98 1.49
N MET A 94 10.95 7.39 2.65
CA MET A 94 10.61 5.97 2.76
C MET A 94 9.38 5.61 1.94
N ALA A 95 8.38 6.48 1.90
CA ALA A 95 7.16 6.30 1.11
C ALA A 95 7.45 6.37 -0.40
N GLU A 96 8.26 7.33 -0.85
CA GLU A 96 8.66 7.45 -2.25
C GLU A 96 9.40 6.20 -2.74
N TRP A 97 10.38 5.70 -1.98
CA TRP A 97 11.13 4.49 -2.36
C TRP A 97 10.25 3.24 -2.44
N LEU A 98 9.31 3.07 -1.50
CA LEU A 98 8.40 1.93 -1.53
C LEU A 98 7.34 2.05 -2.63
N LEU A 99 6.91 3.27 -2.95
CA LEU A 99 6.02 3.52 -4.08
C LEU A 99 6.71 3.20 -5.41
N GLU A 100 7.97 3.61 -5.59
CA GLU A 100 8.76 3.27 -6.78
C GLU A 100 8.90 1.75 -6.97
N ILE A 101 9.31 1.04 -5.91
CA ILE A 101 9.38 -0.44 -5.91
C ILE A 101 8.02 -1.05 -6.23
N PHE A 102 6.93 -0.48 -5.70
CA PHE A 102 5.58 -0.95 -5.98
C PHE A 102 5.23 -0.78 -7.45
N GLU A 103 5.40 0.42 -8.03
CA GLU A 103 5.02 0.69 -9.43
C GLU A 103 5.81 -0.17 -10.42
N GLU A 104 7.13 -0.34 -10.21
CA GLU A 104 7.97 -1.20 -11.05
C GLU A 104 7.43 -2.65 -11.10
N ARG A 105 7.03 -3.19 -9.95
CA ARG A 105 6.55 -4.57 -9.85
C ARG A 105 5.10 -4.71 -10.26
N TRP A 106 4.29 -3.70 -9.96
CA TRP A 106 2.89 -3.63 -10.33
C TRP A 106 2.73 -3.62 -11.85
N ALA A 107 3.58 -2.92 -12.60
CA ALA A 107 3.53 -2.90 -14.07
C ALA A 107 3.55 -4.31 -14.69
N VAL A 108 4.33 -5.24 -14.12
CA VAL A 108 4.39 -6.64 -14.58
C VAL A 108 3.07 -7.38 -14.27
N ILE A 109 2.53 -7.19 -13.06
CA ILE A 109 1.28 -7.81 -12.62
C ILE A 109 0.09 -7.26 -13.43
N GLU A 110 0.09 -5.96 -13.73
CA GLU A 110 -0.96 -5.32 -14.52
C GLU A 110 -0.94 -5.77 -15.98
N ALA A 111 0.24 -5.97 -16.57
CA ALA A 111 0.35 -6.58 -17.88
C ALA A 111 -0.25 -8.00 -17.89
N GLU A 112 0.10 -8.84 -16.90
CA GLU A 112 -0.49 -10.18 -16.73
C GLU A 112 -2.02 -10.13 -16.59
N TYR A 113 -2.55 -9.14 -15.86
CA TYR A 113 -3.98 -8.98 -15.65
C TYR A 113 -4.76 -8.54 -16.90
N ASN A 114 -4.11 -7.83 -17.82
CA ASN A 114 -4.73 -7.32 -19.05
C ASN A 114 -4.78 -8.35 -20.18
N HIS A 115 -4.11 -9.49 -20.02
CA HIS A 115 -4.05 -10.59 -20.98
C HIS A 115 -4.88 -11.78 -20.52
#